data_AF-A0A453RQE3-F1
#
_entry.id   AF-A0A453RQE3-F1
#
_cell.length_a   1.000
_cell.length_b   1.000
_cell.length_c   1.000
_cell.angle_alpha   90.00
_cell.angle_beta   90.00
_cell.angle_gamma   90.00
#
_symmetry.space_group_name_H-M   'P 1'
#
loop_
_entity.id
_entity.type
_entity.pdbx_description
1 polymer ?
#
loop_
_entity_poly.entity_id
_entity_poly.type
_entity_poly.pdbx_seq_one_letter_code
_entity_poly.pdbx_strand_id
1 'polypeptide(L)'
;GNLVYYPRRAPRPRRCQSHTNSLTSHTPPPASQPLGEPAEAQSGRRDREMECKDVGILAMDMYFPPTCVQQEALEVHDGASKGKYTIGLGQDCMAFCSEVEDVISMSLTVVKSLLEKYHIDPKLIGRLEVGSETVIDKSKSIKTWLMQIFEESGNTDIEGVDSSNACYGGTAALLNCVNWVESRCWDGRYGLVVCTDSAVYAEGPARPTGGAAAIAMLIGPNAPISFESKYRASHMAHVYDFYKPDLASEYPVVDGKLSQTCYLMALDSCYRQYCAKYEKLVGEQFSISDADYCVFHSPYNKLVQKSFARLYFNDFMRNCSSVDNDAKEKLQPFANLTSEESYQSRDLEKGSQQLAKHLYDIKVQPSTLLPKQIGNMYTASLYAALASVIYNKHASLVRFWFYASILYLYAFVSHVHSL
;
A
#
# COMPACT_ATOMS: atom_id res chain seq x y z
N GLY A 1 20.37 35.87 -48.41
CA GLY A 1 20.14 37.19 -47.81
C GLY A 1 19.55 36.99 -46.44
N ASN A 2 20.36 37.15 -45.40
CA ASN A 2 19.96 37.09 -43.99
C ASN A 2 19.32 38.43 -43.59
N LEU A 3 18.25 38.41 -42.80
CA LEU A 3 17.83 39.59 -42.05
C LEU A 3 17.26 39.19 -40.69
N VAL A 4 17.98 39.67 -39.68
CA VAL A 4 17.77 39.61 -38.23
C VAL A 4 16.92 40.83 -37.83
N TYR A 5 16.06 40.72 -36.81
CA TYR A 5 15.53 41.90 -36.10
C TYR A 5 15.44 41.68 -34.58
N TYR A 6 15.99 42.65 -33.84
CA TYR A 6 16.07 42.76 -32.38
C TYR A 6 14.90 43.59 -31.78
N PRO A 7 14.58 43.44 -30.48
CA PRO A 7 13.41 44.07 -29.83
C PRO A 7 13.71 45.44 -29.18
N ARG A 8 12.67 46.29 -29.06
CA ARG A 8 12.70 47.61 -28.39
C ARG A 8 12.20 47.55 -26.93
N ARG A 9 12.95 48.18 -26.01
CA ARG A 9 12.59 48.68 -24.66
C ARG A 9 12.11 50.16 -24.79
N ALA A 10 11.46 50.89 -23.88
CA ALA A 10 10.78 50.80 -22.55
C ALA A 10 9.87 52.07 -22.44
N PRO A 11 9.06 52.34 -21.38
CA PRO A 11 9.57 53.03 -20.17
C PRO A 11 8.82 52.74 -18.83
N ARG A 12 9.40 53.20 -17.71
CA ARG A 12 8.84 53.32 -16.32
C ARG A 12 8.78 54.83 -15.92
N PRO A 13 8.33 55.28 -14.72
CA PRO A 13 7.28 54.83 -13.76
C PRO A 13 6.37 56.00 -13.24
N ARG A 14 5.35 55.74 -12.38
CA ARG A 14 4.91 56.65 -11.29
C ARG A 14 4.05 55.96 -10.20
N ARG A 15 4.34 56.33 -8.94
CA ARG A 15 3.71 56.05 -7.60
C ARG A 15 2.24 56.49 -7.53
N CYS A 16 1.35 56.20 -6.56
CA CYS A 16 1.28 55.51 -5.25
C CYS A 16 -0.22 55.43 -4.90
N GLN A 17 -0.72 54.39 -4.22
CA GLN A 17 -1.53 54.52 -2.99
C GLN A 17 -1.91 53.15 -2.42
N SER A 18 -1.90 53.12 -1.09
CA SER A 18 -1.99 52.02 -0.15
C SER A 18 -3.41 51.56 0.13
N HIS A 19 -3.63 50.24 0.23
CA HIS A 19 -4.49 49.67 1.27
C HIS A 19 -3.93 48.31 1.71
N THR A 20 -3.66 48.25 3.00
CA THR A 20 -3.23 47.10 3.80
C THR A 20 -4.36 46.12 4.01
N ASN A 21 -4.08 44.81 3.90
CA ASN A 21 -4.58 43.81 4.85
C ASN A 21 -3.64 42.60 4.93
N SER A 22 -3.22 42.34 6.16
CA SER A 22 -2.43 41.25 6.75
C SER A 22 -1.99 40.07 5.88
N LEU A 23 -0.68 39.99 5.63
CA LEU A 23 0.04 38.74 5.38
C LEU A 23 0.32 38.07 6.74
N THR A 24 -0.30 36.93 7.00
CA THR A 24 0.18 35.98 8.02
C THR A 24 1.47 35.35 7.50
N SER A 25 2.57 35.54 8.23
CA SER A 25 3.85 34.88 8.00
C SER A 25 3.69 33.36 8.11
N HIS A 26 3.95 32.64 7.02
CA HIS A 26 4.17 31.20 7.08
C HIS A 26 5.54 30.95 7.71
N THR A 27 5.55 30.61 8.99
CA THR A 27 6.67 29.94 9.64
C THR A 27 6.82 28.54 9.03
N PRO A 28 8.03 28.10 8.65
CA PRO A 28 8.25 26.71 8.27
C PRO A 28 7.94 25.79 9.47
N PRO A 29 7.50 24.54 9.22
CA PRO A 29 7.25 23.59 10.29
C PRO A 29 8.56 23.35 11.08
N PRO A 30 8.47 23.10 12.40
CA PRO A 30 9.65 22.75 13.18
C PRO A 30 10.26 21.46 12.63
N ALA A 31 11.59 21.40 12.61
CA ALA A 31 12.33 20.18 12.30
C ALA A 31 11.82 19.04 13.18
N SER A 32 11.61 17.86 12.57
CA SER A 32 11.33 16.62 13.28
C SER A 32 12.39 16.41 14.36
N GLN A 33 11.96 16.16 15.60
CA GLN A 33 12.88 15.72 16.65
C GLN A 33 13.56 14.42 16.18
N PRO A 34 14.87 14.25 16.42
CA PRO A 34 15.53 12.97 16.21
C PRO A 34 14.79 11.89 17.00
N LEU A 35 14.54 10.74 16.37
CA LEU A 35 14.17 9.53 17.11
C LEU A 35 15.29 9.30 18.13
N GLY A 36 14.96 9.39 19.42
CA GLY A 36 15.96 9.52 20.49
C GLY A 36 17.00 8.40 20.49
N GLU A 37 18.26 8.78 20.72
CA GLU A 37 19.36 7.83 20.96
C GLU A 37 19.05 6.95 22.19
N PRO A 38 19.49 5.67 22.20
CA PRO A 38 19.48 4.87 23.42
C PRO A 38 20.43 5.50 24.44
N ALA A 39 19.90 5.81 25.63
CA ALA A 39 20.62 6.51 26.68
C ALA A 39 21.96 5.83 27.05
N GLU A 40 23.04 6.62 27.06
CA GLU A 40 24.33 6.21 27.64
C GLU A 40 24.15 5.73 29.09
N ALA A 41 24.78 4.59 29.39
CA ALA A 41 24.67 3.86 30.63
C ALA A 41 25.18 4.67 31.83
N GLN A 42 24.25 5.24 32.61
CA GLN A 42 24.50 5.60 34.01
C GLN A 42 24.00 4.49 34.93
N SER A 43 24.92 4.01 35.76
CA SER A 43 24.78 2.86 36.66
C SER A 43 23.59 2.97 37.61
N GLY A 44 22.60 2.10 37.41
CA GLY A 44 21.52 1.88 38.35
C GLY A 44 20.63 0.74 37.87
N ARG A 45 20.88 -0.49 38.35
CA ARG A 45 20.06 -1.68 38.10
C ARG A 45 18.59 -1.43 38.44
N ARG A 46 17.81 -1.10 37.42
CA ARG A 46 16.42 -1.49 37.24
C ARG A 46 16.34 -1.94 35.80
N ASP A 47 16.13 -3.23 35.60
CA ASP A 47 15.78 -3.79 34.29
C ASP A 47 14.51 -3.07 33.82
N ARG A 48 14.68 -1.97 33.09
CA ARG A 48 13.64 -1.46 32.22
C ARG A 48 13.70 -2.37 31.01
N GLU A 49 13.01 -3.50 31.09
CA GLU A 49 12.54 -4.15 29.86
C GLU A 49 11.90 -3.03 29.04
N MET A 50 12.50 -2.71 27.89
CA MET A 50 11.89 -1.80 26.93
C MET A 50 10.58 -2.47 26.54
N GLU A 51 9.48 -2.01 27.12
CA GLU A 51 8.19 -2.68 26.99
C GLU A 51 7.84 -2.66 25.50
N CYS A 52 7.78 -3.85 24.88
CA CYS A 52 7.48 -4.05 23.48
C CYS A 52 5.99 -3.77 23.24
N LYS A 53 5.63 -2.48 23.35
CA LYS A 53 4.28 -1.94 23.18
C LYS A 53 4.18 -1.27 21.82
N ASP A 54 2.99 -1.34 21.26
CA ASP A 54 2.63 -0.61 20.04
C ASP A 54 3.62 -0.82 18.88
N VAL A 55 4.02 -2.08 18.67
CA VAL A 55 4.91 -2.44 17.56
C VAL A 55 4.24 -2.12 16.23
N GLY A 56 4.96 -1.46 15.34
CA GLY A 56 4.48 -1.18 13.99
C GLY A 56 5.40 -0.28 13.18
N ILE A 57 4.82 0.48 12.25
CA ILE A 57 5.56 1.29 11.27
C ILE A 57 5.96 2.63 11.91
N LEU A 58 7.26 2.82 12.10
CA LEU A 58 7.88 4.05 12.61
C LEU A 58 8.11 5.09 11.51
N ALA A 59 8.60 4.63 10.36
CA ALA A 59 8.94 5.46 9.22
C ALA A 59 8.63 4.70 7.93
N MET A 60 8.32 5.45 6.87
CA MET A 60 8.05 4.88 5.56
C MET A 60 8.58 5.83 4.48
N ASP A 61 9.22 5.27 3.46
CA ASP A 61 9.63 6.00 2.26
C ASP A 61 9.28 5.20 1.02
N MET A 62 9.17 5.89 -0.11
CA MET A 62 8.75 5.30 -1.37
C MET A 62 9.61 5.82 -2.53
N TYR A 63 9.92 4.91 -3.44
CA TYR A 63 10.48 5.21 -4.74
C TYR A 63 9.57 4.66 -5.85
N PHE A 64 9.43 5.41 -6.93
CA PHE A 64 8.84 4.93 -8.17
C PHE A 64 9.58 5.58 -9.35
N PRO A 65 9.70 4.89 -10.50
CA PRO A 65 10.35 5.45 -11.67
C PRO A 65 9.71 6.76 -12.12
N PRO A 66 10.49 7.78 -12.52
CA PRO A 66 9.93 9.03 -13.03
C PRO A 66 9.34 8.85 -14.45
N THR A 67 9.72 7.79 -15.15
CA THR A 67 9.21 7.41 -16.47
C THR A 67 7.80 6.86 -16.37
N CYS A 68 6.87 7.49 -17.09
CA CYS A 68 5.46 7.12 -17.06
C CYS A 68 4.74 7.37 -18.38
N VAL A 69 3.60 6.70 -18.57
CA VAL A 69 2.69 6.89 -19.69
C VAL A 69 1.29 7.24 -19.18
N GLN A 70 0.70 8.29 -19.77
CA GLN A 70 -0.67 8.71 -19.46
C GLN A 70 -1.67 7.69 -20.04
N GLN A 71 -2.65 7.28 -19.23
CA GLN A 71 -3.62 6.26 -19.63
C GLN A 71 -4.51 6.72 -20.78
N GLU A 72 -4.88 8.01 -20.84
CA GLU A 72 -5.62 8.57 -21.98
C GLU A 72 -4.83 8.48 -23.30
N ALA A 73 -3.51 8.70 -23.25
CA ALA A 73 -2.65 8.54 -24.42
C ALA A 73 -2.51 7.06 -24.81
N LEU A 74 -2.43 6.16 -23.81
CA LEU A 74 -2.38 4.72 -24.04
C LEU A 74 -3.67 4.18 -24.64
N GLU A 75 -4.85 4.72 -24.27
CA GLU A 75 -6.13 4.39 -24.90
C GLU A 75 -6.09 4.67 -26.41
N VAL A 76 -5.56 5.82 -26.81
CA VAL A 76 -5.42 6.21 -28.22
C VAL A 76 -4.45 5.29 -28.94
N HIS A 77 -3.29 5.00 -28.34
CA HIS A 77 -2.28 4.11 -28.91
C HIS A 77 -2.82 2.70 -29.17
N ASP A 78 -3.55 2.14 -28.21
CA ASP A 78 -4.09 0.77 -28.29
C ASP A 78 -5.37 0.66 -29.12
N GLY A 79 -5.91 1.77 -29.63
CA GLY A 79 -7.22 1.80 -30.29
C GLY A 79 -8.39 1.45 -29.36
N ALA A 80 -8.24 1.69 -28.06
CA ALA A 80 -9.28 1.48 -27.07
C ALA A 80 -10.34 2.60 -27.10
N SER A 81 -11.57 2.27 -26.70
CA SER A 81 -12.61 3.28 -26.53
C SER A 81 -12.23 4.28 -25.43
N LYS A 82 -12.50 5.57 -25.64
CA LYS A 82 -12.28 6.62 -24.63
C LYS A 82 -12.90 6.23 -23.28
N GLY A 83 -12.12 6.32 -22.22
CA GLY A 83 -12.55 5.98 -20.86
C GLY A 83 -12.34 4.52 -20.47
N LYS A 84 -11.88 3.64 -21.38
CA LYS A 84 -11.67 2.22 -21.05
C LYS A 84 -10.68 2.04 -19.90
N TYR A 85 -9.60 2.81 -19.88
CA TYR A 85 -8.56 2.75 -18.85
C TYR A 85 -8.82 3.79 -17.76
N THR A 86 -9.11 5.04 -18.15
CA THR A 86 -9.32 6.14 -17.20
C THR A 86 -10.58 6.01 -16.34
N ILE A 87 -11.64 5.38 -16.86
CA ILE A 87 -12.90 5.17 -16.12
C ILE A 87 -13.11 3.68 -15.82
N GLY A 88 -12.90 2.82 -16.82
CA GLY A 88 -13.11 1.37 -16.71
C GLY A 88 -12.17 0.71 -15.72
N LEU A 89 -10.87 1.04 -15.78
CA LEU A 89 -9.88 0.63 -14.77
C LEU A 89 -9.76 1.66 -13.64
N GLY A 90 -10.09 2.92 -13.92
CA GLY A 90 -9.94 4.03 -12.98
C GLY A 90 -8.48 4.49 -12.85
N GLN A 91 -7.65 4.26 -13.87
CA GLN A 91 -6.22 4.57 -13.86
C GLN A 91 -5.91 5.85 -14.65
N ASP A 92 -5.04 6.70 -14.11
CA ASP A 92 -4.72 7.99 -14.73
C ASP A 92 -3.37 7.93 -15.46
N CYS A 93 -2.37 7.32 -14.82
CA CYS A 93 -1.01 7.20 -15.34
C CYS A 93 -0.40 5.86 -14.90
N MET A 94 0.64 5.40 -15.61
CA MET A 94 1.35 4.16 -15.33
C MET A 94 2.86 4.40 -15.39
N ALA A 95 3.54 4.25 -14.26
CA ALA A 95 5.00 4.33 -14.17
C ALA A 95 5.62 3.00 -14.58
N PHE A 96 6.80 3.03 -15.18
CA PHE A 96 7.51 1.83 -15.62
C PHE A 96 9.01 2.03 -15.53
N CYS A 97 9.74 0.97 -15.21
CA CYS A 97 11.20 0.98 -15.24
C CYS A 97 11.70 1.07 -16.68
N SER A 98 12.67 1.95 -16.91
CA SER A 98 13.48 1.93 -18.13
C SER A 98 14.63 0.93 -17.99
N GLU A 99 15.50 0.83 -19.00
CA GLU A 99 16.66 -0.10 -18.98
C GLU A 99 17.68 0.17 -17.87
N VAL A 100 17.60 1.32 -17.19
CA VAL A 100 18.52 1.72 -16.10
C VAL A 100 17.96 1.45 -14.70
N GLU A 101 16.74 0.91 -14.59
CA GLU A 101 16.05 0.66 -13.33
C GLU A 101 15.57 -0.79 -13.23
N ASP A 102 15.73 -1.39 -12.05
CA ASP A 102 15.20 -2.70 -11.71
C ASP A 102 14.77 -2.72 -10.24
N VAL A 103 14.25 -3.85 -9.76
CA VAL A 103 13.81 -3.96 -8.36
C VAL A 103 14.96 -3.84 -7.35
N ILE A 104 16.20 -4.14 -7.73
CA ILE A 104 17.37 -3.97 -6.86
C ILE A 104 17.71 -2.48 -6.74
N SER A 105 17.79 -1.75 -7.86
CA SER A 105 18.13 -0.32 -7.85
C SER A 105 17.03 0.52 -7.19
N MET A 106 15.76 0.20 -7.42
CA MET A 106 14.64 0.81 -6.69
C MET A 106 14.75 0.56 -5.18
N SER A 107 15.08 -0.66 -4.78
CA SER A 107 15.21 -1.04 -3.36
C SER A 107 16.41 -0.37 -2.67
N LEU A 108 17.57 -0.34 -3.34
CA LEU A 108 18.75 0.38 -2.84
C LEU A 108 18.44 1.87 -2.66
N THR A 109 17.71 2.46 -3.62
CA THR A 109 17.34 3.88 -3.59
C THR A 109 16.41 4.19 -2.41
N VAL A 110 15.32 3.44 -2.25
CA VAL A 110 14.35 3.71 -1.19
C VAL A 110 14.91 3.45 0.21
N VAL A 111 15.76 2.43 0.38
CA VAL A 111 16.40 2.14 1.67
C VAL A 111 17.38 3.25 2.06
N LYS A 112 18.28 3.66 1.15
CA LYS A 112 19.21 4.77 1.41
C LYS A 112 18.44 6.05 1.74
N SER A 113 17.43 6.37 0.95
CA SER A 113 16.57 7.54 1.16
C SER A 113 15.87 7.52 2.53
N LEU A 114 15.33 6.38 2.96
CA LEU A 114 14.71 6.24 4.28
C LEU A 114 15.74 6.47 5.40
N LEU A 115 16.90 5.80 5.35
CA LEU A 115 17.93 5.92 6.38
C LEU A 115 18.45 7.35 6.49
N GLU A 116 18.66 8.03 5.35
CA GLU A 116 19.12 9.42 5.30
C GLU A 116 18.07 10.41 5.83
N LYS A 117 16.83 10.35 5.33
CA LYS A 117 15.76 11.31 5.71
C LYS A 117 15.35 11.21 7.17
N TYR A 118 15.36 10.00 7.72
CA TYR A 118 14.99 9.74 9.12
C TYR A 118 16.21 9.67 10.06
N HIS A 119 17.42 9.92 9.54
CA HIS A 119 18.68 9.91 10.30
C HIS A 119 18.91 8.62 11.10
N ILE A 120 18.67 7.48 10.46
CA ILE A 120 18.82 6.15 11.09
C ILE A 120 20.23 5.63 10.85
N ASP A 121 20.97 5.36 11.93
CA ASP A 121 22.26 4.65 11.84
C ASP A 121 22.01 3.22 11.29
N PRO A 122 22.63 2.83 10.17
CA PRO A 122 22.50 1.47 9.62
C PRO A 122 22.85 0.36 10.61
N LYS A 123 23.65 0.63 11.65
CA LYS A 123 23.96 -0.32 12.73
C LYS A 123 22.77 -0.66 13.63
N LEU A 124 21.73 0.18 13.62
CA LEU A 124 20.50 -0.03 14.38
C LEU A 124 19.48 -0.92 13.65
N ILE A 125 19.82 -1.48 12.48
CA ILE A 125 18.98 -2.47 11.80
C ILE A 125 19.42 -3.88 12.22
N GLY A 126 18.49 -4.66 12.78
CA GLY A 126 18.72 -6.04 13.22
C GLY A 126 18.00 -7.10 12.36
N ARG A 127 16.99 -6.69 11.61
CA ARG A 127 16.31 -7.53 10.63
C ARG A 127 16.00 -6.73 9.37
N LEU A 128 16.28 -7.31 8.21
CA LEU A 128 15.94 -6.78 6.89
C LEU A 128 15.27 -7.87 6.06
N GLU A 129 14.04 -7.64 5.63
CA GLU A 129 13.28 -8.61 4.86
C GLU A 129 12.64 -7.96 3.62
N VAL A 130 12.69 -8.66 2.48
CA VAL A 130 12.15 -8.15 1.20
C VAL A 130 10.92 -8.95 0.79
N GLY A 131 9.84 -8.26 0.47
CA GLY A 131 8.69 -8.82 -0.23
C GLY A 131 8.78 -8.49 -1.72
N SER A 132 8.79 -9.50 -2.58
CA SER A 132 8.75 -9.31 -4.03
C SER A 132 8.19 -10.54 -4.76
N GLU A 133 7.61 -10.31 -5.93
CA GLU A 133 7.30 -11.35 -6.92
C GLU A 133 8.06 -11.17 -8.24
N THR A 134 9.01 -10.23 -8.27
CA THR A 134 9.90 -9.96 -9.40
C THR A 134 11.20 -10.71 -9.19
N VAL A 135 11.30 -11.91 -9.77
CA VAL A 135 12.45 -12.80 -9.58
C VAL A 135 13.55 -12.48 -10.59
N ILE A 136 14.66 -11.89 -10.12
CA ILE A 136 15.87 -11.69 -10.94
C ILE A 136 16.82 -12.89 -10.84
N ASP A 137 16.91 -13.52 -9.66
CA ASP A 137 17.71 -14.71 -9.42
C ASP A 137 16.88 -15.74 -8.63
N LYS A 138 17.01 -17.03 -8.98
CA LYS A 138 16.21 -18.11 -8.39
C LYS A 138 16.73 -18.58 -7.02
N SER A 139 17.90 -18.12 -6.60
CA SER A 139 18.55 -18.50 -5.35
C SER A 139 19.06 -17.31 -4.55
N LYS A 140 19.65 -16.31 -5.20
CA LYS A 140 20.19 -15.12 -4.54
C LYS A 140 19.07 -14.11 -4.28
N SER A 141 18.77 -13.89 -3.01
CA SER A 141 17.73 -12.95 -2.59
C SER A 141 18.11 -11.48 -2.84
N ILE A 142 17.10 -10.65 -3.11
CA ILE A 142 17.21 -9.17 -3.16
C ILE A 142 17.78 -8.66 -1.84
N LYS A 143 17.38 -9.24 -0.70
CA LYS A 143 17.95 -8.92 0.62
C LYS A 143 19.47 -8.91 0.62
N THR A 144 20.12 -9.90 -0.01
CA THR A 144 21.59 -9.96 -0.07
C THR A 144 22.22 -8.90 -0.95
N TRP A 145 21.51 -8.37 -1.94
CA TRP A 145 21.96 -7.18 -2.68
C TRP A 145 21.93 -5.93 -1.81
N LEU A 146 20.92 -5.79 -0.95
CA LEU A 146 20.79 -4.65 -0.03
C LEU A 146 21.83 -4.62 1.08
N MET A 147 22.47 -5.76 1.39
CA MET A 147 23.54 -5.81 2.39
C MET A 147 24.72 -4.89 2.05
N GLN A 148 24.93 -4.54 0.78
CA GLN A 148 25.94 -3.55 0.35
C GLN A 148 25.81 -2.20 1.10
N ILE A 149 24.59 -1.80 1.48
CA ILE A 149 24.35 -0.57 2.28
C ILE A 149 24.93 -0.70 3.70
N PHE A 150 24.86 -1.90 4.27
CA PHE A 150 25.21 -2.17 5.66
C PHE A 150 26.67 -2.60 5.83
N GLU A 151 27.28 -3.16 4.79
CA GLU A 151 28.70 -3.52 4.74
C GLU A 151 29.61 -2.31 5.03
N GLU A 152 29.27 -1.12 4.52
CA GLU A 152 30.02 0.13 4.78
C GLU A 152 30.07 0.49 6.28
N SER A 153 29.03 0.15 7.03
CA SER A 153 28.95 0.38 8.49
C SER A 153 29.49 -0.78 9.32
N GLY A 154 29.86 -1.91 8.69
CA GLY A 154 30.26 -3.14 9.35
C GLY A 154 29.11 -3.92 10.00
N ASN A 155 27.85 -3.58 9.72
CA ASN A 155 26.69 -4.28 10.28
C ASN A 155 26.28 -5.45 9.38
N THR A 156 26.79 -6.65 9.67
CA THR A 156 26.49 -7.86 8.89
C THR A 156 25.55 -8.82 9.60
N ASP A 157 25.35 -8.66 10.91
CA ASP A 157 24.45 -9.49 11.71
C ASP A 157 23.03 -8.95 11.62
N ILE A 158 22.38 -9.23 10.48
CA ILE A 158 21.02 -8.77 10.14
C ILE A 158 20.20 -9.97 9.65
N GLU A 159 19.19 -10.38 10.43
CA GLU A 159 18.26 -11.44 10.07
C GLU A 159 17.40 -11.09 8.83
N GLY A 160 16.71 -12.08 8.28
CA GLY A 160 15.74 -11.91 7.19
C GLY A 160 16.29 -12.24 5.79
N VAL A 161 15.38 -12.55 4.88
CA VAL A 161 15.60 -12.95 3.48
C VAL A 161 14.47 -12.41 2.60
N ASP A 162 14.21 -13.01 1.45
CA ASP A 162 13.04 -12.66 0.64
C ASP A 162 11.84 -13.52 1.02
N SER A 163 10.66 -12.91 1.09
CA SER A 163 9.36 -13.54 1.25
C SER A 163 8.56 -13.34 -0.03
N SER A 164 8.15 -14.43 -0.68
CA SER A 164 7.47 -14.36 -1.97
C SER A 164 6.17 -15.13 -1.97
N ASN A 165 5.12 -14.45 -2.42
CA ASN A 165 3.85 -15.05 -2.77
C ASN A 165 3.01 -14.04 -3.56
N ALA A 166 3.33 -13.87 -4.85
CA ALA A 166 2.82 -12.78 -5.67
C ALA A 166 2.88 -11.43 -4.91
N CYS A 167 1.86 -10.60 -5.10
CA CYS A 167 1.71 -9.33 -4.42
C CYS A 167 1.66 -9.44 -2.85
N TYR A 168 1.50 -10.62 -2.23
CA TYR A 168 1.43 -10.75 -0.75
C TYR A 168 2.79 -10.68 -0.04
N GLY A 169 3.90 -10.86 -0.77
CA GLY A 169 5.24 -10.97 -0.18
C GLY A 169 5.61 -9.84 0.79
N GLY A 170 5.20 -8.61 0.47
CA GLY A 170 5.43 -7.43 1.33
C GLY A 170 4.72 -7.53 2.69
N THR A 171 3.48 -8.04 2.71
CA THR A 171 2.75 -8.27 3.95
C THR A 171 3.32 -9.42 4.75
N ALA A 172 3.79 -10.49 4.11
CA ALA A 172 4.51 -11.54 4.81
C ALA A 172 5.77 -11.01 5.52
N ALA A 173 6.60 -10.24 4.81
CA ALA A 173 7.81 -9.62 5.36
C ALA A 173 7.51 -8.65 6.51
N LEU A 174 6.45 -7.85 6.39
CA LEU A 174 5.99 -6.94 7.44
C LEU A 174 5.57 -7.69 8.71
N LEU A 175 4.74 -8.73 8.56
CA LEU A 175 4.30 -9.52 9.69
C LEU A 175 5.46 -10.29 10.34
N ASN A 176 6.42 -10.79 9.55
CA ASN A 176 7.62 -11.42 10.07
C ASN A 176 8.46 -10.45 10.90
N CYS A 177 8.63 -9.20 10.45
CA CYS A 177 9.33 -8.18 11.22
C CYS A 177 8.60 -7.79 12.51
N VAL A 178 7.28 -7.60 12.47
CA VAL A 178 6.47 -7.33 13.68
C VAL A 178 6.60 -8.49 14.67
N ASN A 179 6.41 -9.73 14.21
CA ASN A 179 6.56 -10.91 15.06
C ASN A 179 8.00 -11.04 15.63
N TRP A 180 9.02 -10.67 14.86
CA TRP A 180 10.43 -10.68 15.31
C TRP A 180 10.67 -9.67 16.43
N VAL A 181 10.18 -8.42 16.29
CA VAL A 181 10.26 -7.39 17.34
C VAL A 181 9.52 -7.83 18.62
N GLU A 182 8.39 -8.52 18.47
CA GLU A 182 7.63 -9.09 19.60
C GLU A 182 8.23 -10.39 20.17
N SER A 183 9.28 -10.94 19.55
CA SER A 183 9.85 -12.23 19.93
C SER A 183 10.91 -12.13 21.03
N ARG A 184 11.25 -13.26 21.64
CA ARG A 184 12.39 -13.37 22.57
C ARG A 184 13.75 -13.27 21.88
N CYS A 185 13.80 -13.34 20.55
CA CYS A 185 15.02 -13.18 19.77
C CYS A 185 15.28 -11.71 19.40
N TRP A 186 14.37 -10.79 19.75
CA TRP A 186 14.58 -9.37 19.51
C TRP A 186 15.78 -8.86 20.31
N ASP A 187 16.67 -8.15 19.62
CA ASP A 187 17.93 -7.63 20.16
C ASP A 187 17.90 -6.12 20.44
N GLY A 188 16.71 -5.51 20.37
CA GLY A 188 16.51 -4.07 20.56
C GLY A 188 16.65 -3.22 19.30
N ARG A 189 17.10 -3.79 18.17
CA ARG A 189 17.27 -3.07 16.90
C ARG A 189 15.98 -3.01 16.08
N TYR A 190 15.95 -2.16 15.07
CA TYR A 190 14.81 -2.01 14.17
C TYR A 190 14.71 -3.16 13.16
N GLY A 191 13.47 -3.48 12.79
CA GLY A 191 13.19 -4.22 11.56
C GLY A 191 13.08 -3.27 10.37
N LEU A 192 13.52 -3.69 9.20
CA LEU A 192 13.38 -2.95 7.95
C LEU A 192 12.72 -3.86 6.92
N VAL A 193 11.58 -3.42 6.40
CA VAL A 193 10.80 -4.16 5.40
C VAL A 193 10.91 -3.43 4.08
N VAL A 194 11.22 -4.13 3.00
CA VAL A 194 11.23 -3.58 1.64
C VAL A 194 10.21 -4.33 0.79
N CYS A 195 9.28 -3.62 0.17
CA CYS A 195 8.37 -4.17 -0.84
C CYS A 195 8.81 -3.62 -2.19
N THR A 196 9.12 -4.45 -3.18
CA THR A 196 9.62 -3.96 -4.46
C THR A 196 9.14 -4.83 -5.62
N ASP A 197 8.64 -4.20 -6.68
CA ASP A 197 8.21 -4.91 -7.87
C ASP A 197 8.19 -4.02 -9.10
N SER A 198 8.34 -4.66 -10.27
CA SER A 198 8.03 -4.12 -11.59
C SER A 198 6.95 -5.00 -12.22
N ALA A 199 5.71 -4.50 -12.26
CA ALA A 199 4.56 -5.20 -12.82
C ALA A 199 4.48 -4.99 -14.32
N VAL A 200 5.02 -5.95 -15.07
CA VAL A 200 5.06 -5.93 -16.54
C VAL A 200 4.19 -7.04 -17.11
N TYR A 201 3.42 -6.72 -18.15
CA TYR A 201 2.54 -7.65 -18.84
C TYR A 201 2.82 -7.66 -20.34
N ALA A 202 2.56 -8.82 -20.96
CA ALA A 202 2.59 -8.98 -22.41
C ALA A 202 1.61 -8.02 -23.12
N GLU A 203 1.70 -7.95 -24.44
CA GLU A 203 0.68 -7.26 -25.24
C GLU A 203 -0.72 -7.79 -24.96
N GLY A 204 -1.68 -6.88 -24.80
CA GLY A 204 -3.07 -7.22 -24.57
C GLY A 204 -3.70 -6.44 -23.40
N PRO A 205 -4.88 -6.89 -22.94
CA PRO A 205 -5.75 -6.10 -22.07
C PRO A 205 -5.21 -5.90 -20.64
N ALA A 206 -4.17 -6.62 -20.23
CA ALA A 206 -3.54 -6.48 -18.91
C ALA A 206 -2.38 -5.47 -18.88
N ARG A 207 -1.80 -5.11 -20.04
CA ARG A 207 -0.71 -4.12 -20.13
C ARG A 207 -1.02 -2.79 -19.44
N PRO A 208 -2.22 -2.20 -19.58
CA PRO A 208 -2.56 -0.94 -18.91
C PRO A 208 -2.66 -1.02 -17.38
N THR A 209 -2.55 -2.22 -16.79
CA THR A 209 -2.56 -2.44 -15.33
C THR A 209 -1.18 -2.68 -14.75
N GLY A 210 -0.10 -2.41 -15.51
CA GLY A 210 1.26 -2.45 -14.99
C GLY A 210 1.57 -1.31 -14.01
N GLY A 211 2.82 -1.23 -13.58
CA GLY A 211 3.32 -0.23 -12.64
C GLY A 211 4.65 -0.67 -12.04
N ALA A 212 5.39 0.25 -11.40
CA ALA A 212 6.65 -0.10 -10.73
C ALA A 212 6.89 0.82 -9.53
N ALA A 213 7.30 0.23 -8.41
CA ALA A 213 7.71 0.98 -7.22
C ALA A 213 8.46 0.10 -6.21
N ALA A 214 9.13 0.76 -5.27
CA ALA A 214 9.60 0.16 -4.03
C ALA A 214 9.17 1.01 -2.82
N ILE A 215 8.86 0.35 -1.71
CA ILE A 215 8.55 0.98 -0.42
C ILE A 215 9.44 0.37 0.65
N ALA A 216 10.04 1.21 1.48
CA ALA A 216 10.73 0.79 2.70
C ALA A 216 9.92 1.22 3.92
N MET A 217 9.80 0.33 4.91
CA MET A 217 9.13 0.60 6.20
C MET A 217 10.05 0.20 7.35
N LEU A 218 10.28 1.14 8.27
CA LEU A 218 11.02 0.89 9.51
C LEU A 218 10.05 0.42 10.59
N ILE A 219 10.36 -0.70 11.24
CA ILE A 219 9.51 -1.40 12.20
C ILE A 219 10.14 -1.37 13.58
N GLY A 220 9.36 -1.02 14.59
CA GLY A 220 9.79 -1.03 15.99
C GLY A 220 8.66 -0.71 16.97
N PRO A 221 8.97 -0.68 18.28
CA PRO A 221 7.99 -0.38 19.33
C PRO A 221 7.63 1.10 19.36
N ASN A 222 6.50 1.43 20.01
CA ASN A 222 5.98 2.80 20.16
C ASN A 222 5.74 3.49 18.81
N ALA A 223 5.26 2.72 17.83
CA ALA A 223 5.05 3.21 16.49
C ALA A 223 3.81 4.12 16.39
N PRO A 224 3.86 5.20 15.58
CA PRO A 224 2.68 6.01 15.28
C PRO A 224 1.62 5.23 14.49
N ILE A 225 2.01 4.14 13.83
CA ILE A 225 1.11 3.20 13.16
C ILE A 225 1.37 1.82 13.77
N SER A 226 0.69 1.53 14.87
CA SER A 226 0.81 0.26 15.60
C SER A 226 -0.10 -0.82 15.03
N PHE A 227 0.27 -2.09 15.24
CA PHE A 227 -0.53 -3.24 14.81
C PHE A 227 -1.55 -3.64 15.86
N GLU A 228 -2.80 -3.78 15.43
CA GLU A 228 -3.86 -4.42 16.20
C GLU A 228 -3.77 -5.96 16.05
N SER A 229 -2.66 -6.53 16.54
CA SER A 229 -2.20 -7.90 16.25
C SER A 229 -3.22 -9.01 16.59
N LYS A 230 -4.17 -8.75 17.50
CA LYS A 230 -5.06 -9.77 18.05
C LYS A 230 -6.23 -10.18 17.14
N TYR A 231 -6.67 -9.33 16.21
CA TYR A 231 -7.83 -9.61 15.34
C TYR A 231 -7.52 -9.65 13.83
N ARG A 232 -6.25 -9.81 13.43
CA ARG A 232 -5.88 -10.08 12.02
C ARG A 232 -6.48 -11.39 11.48
N ALA A 233 -6.75 -11.45 10.18
CA ALA A 233 -7.27 -12.66 9.52
C ALA A 233 -6.56 -12.95 8.19
N SER A 234 -6.59 -14.22 7.78
CA SER A 234 -5.93 -14.70 6.56
C SER A 234 -6.81 -15.72 5.85
N HIS A 235 -6.71 -15.77 4.53
CA HIS A 235 -7.28 -16.81 3.70
C HIS A 235 -6.23 -17.19 2.64
N MET A 236 -5.88 -18.47 2.58
CA MET A 236 -4.95 -19.03 1.62
C MET A 236 -5.60 -20.27 1.03
N ALA A 237 -5.53 -20.42 -0.29
CA ALA A 237 -6.07 -21.57 -1.00
C ALA A 237 -5.27 -21.82 -2.27
N HIS A 238 -5.40 -23.02 -2.83
CA HIS A 238 -4.76 -23.37 -4.09
C HIS A 238 -5.66 -22.97 -5.28
N VAL A 239 -5.18 -22.05 -6.11
CA VAL A 239 -5.84 -21.63 -7.36
C VAL A 239 -4.79 -21.27 -8.43
N TYR A 240 -5.24 -21.14 -9.67
CA TYR A 240 -4.44 -20.73 -10.84
C TYR A 240 -5.08 -19.51 -11.53
N ASP A 241 -5.31 -18.45 -10.76
CA ASP A 241 -5.87 -17.20 -11.26
C ASP A 241 -4.80 -16.28 -11.88
N PHE A 242 -3.64 -16.19 -11.22
CA PHE A 242 -2.45 -15.45 -11.67
C PHE A 242 -1.18 -16.17 -11.22
N TYR A 243 -0.30 -16.52 -12.16
CA TYR A 243 0.96 -17.21 -11.84
C TYR A 243 2.01 -17.02 -12.95
N LYS A 244 3.30 -17.21 -12.61
CA LYS A 244 4.44 -17.09 -13.55
C LYS A 244 5.14 -18.45 -13.73
N PRO A 245 4.59 -19.34 -14.57
CA PRO A 245 5.16 -20.68 -14.76
C PRO A 245 6.38 -20.69 -15.69
N ASP A 246 6.48 -19.72 -16.59
CA ASP A 246 7.59 -19.60 -17.53
C ASP A 246 8.74 -18.80 -16.89
N LEU A 247 9.79 -19.50 -16.50
CA LEU A 247 10.95 -18.91 -15.82
C LEU A 247 11.82 -18.04 -16.74
N ALA A 248 11.62 -18.09 -18.06
CA ALA A 248 12.34 -17.27 -19.02
C ALA A 248 11.59 -15.97 -19.38
N SER A 249 10.35 -15.82 -18.93
CA SER A 249 9.48 -14.69 -19.23
C SER A 249 9.13 -13.92 -17.97
N GLU A 250 9.11 -12.59 -18.06
CA GLU A 250 8.61 -11.73 -16.99
C GLU A 250 7.08 -11.74 -16.91
N TYR A 251 6.41 -12.19 -17.98
CA TYR A 251 4.96 -12.08 -18.12
C TYR A 251 4.22 -13.22 -17.41
N PRO A 252 3.18 -12.89 -16.64
CA PRO A 252 2.34 -13.90 -15.98
C PRO A 252 1.34 -14.54 -16.93
N VAL A 253 0.93 -15.75 -16.59
CA VAL A 253 -0.32 -16.35 -17.06
C VAL A 253 -1.44 -15.83 -16.15
N VAL A 254 -2.49 -15.25 -16.74
CA VAL A 254 -3.59 -14.63 -16.00
C VAL A 254 -4.95 -15.04 -16.56
N ASP A 255 -5.81 -15.55 -15.69
CA ASP A 255 -7.25 -15.61 -15.91
C ASP A 255 -7.90 -14.44 -15.18
N GLY A 256 -8.16 -13.35 -15.91
CA GLY A 256 -8.68 -12.11 -15.31
C GLY A 256 -10.09 -12.21 -14.73
N LYS A 257 -10.91 -13.20 -15.17
CA LYS A 257 -12.23 -13.44 -14.57
C LYS A 257 -12.03 -14.18 -13.25
N LEU A 258 -11.25 -15.27 -13.26
CA LEU A 258 -10.96 -16.04 -12.07
C LEU A 258 -10.25 -15.18 -11.01
N SER A 259 -9.30 -14.34 -11.40
CA SER A 259 -8.57 -13.43 -10.49
C SER A 259 -9.49 -12.51 -9.69
N GLN A 260 -10.51 -11.93 -10.35
CA GLN A 260 -11.50 -11.11 -9.65
C GLN A 260 -12.36 -11.94 -8.68
N THR A 261 -12.78 -13.13 -9.07
CA THR A 261 -13.54 -14.03 -8.20
C THR A 261 -12.71 -14.46 -6.99
N CYS A 262 -11.47 -14.92 -7.19
CA CYS A 262 -10.55 -15.32 -6.13
C CYS A 262 -10.26 -14.17 -5.16
N TYR A 263 -10.04 -12.96 -5.68
CA TYR A 263 -9.83 -11.77 -4.84
C TYR A 263 -11.05 -11.50 -3.94
N LEU A 264 -12.27 -11.49 -4.48
CA LEU A 264 -13.48 -11.24 -3.69
C LEU A 264 -13.79 -12.37 -2.70
N MET A 265 -13.54 -13.62 -3.08
CA MET A 265 -13.66 -14.77 -2.17
C MET A 265 -12.71 -14.65 -0.97
N ALA A 266 -11.44 -14.32 -1.22
CA ALA A 266 -10.46 -14.12 -0.17
C ALA A 266 -10.81 -12.89 0.69
N LEU A 267 -11.33 -11.83 0.08
CA LEU A 267 -11.81 -10.64 0.80
C LEU A 267 -12.94 -10.99 1.78
N ASP A 268 -13.96 -11.70 1.32
CA ASP A 268 -15.09 -12.14 2.16
C ASP A 268 -14.61 -13.04 3.30
N SER A 269 -13.72 -14.00 3.01
CA SER A 269 -13.19 -14.92 4.03
C SER A 269 -12.32 -14.19 5.04
N CYS A 270 -11.44 -13.27 4.63
CA CYS A 270 -10.63 -12.46 5.52
C CYS A 270 -11.52 -11.57 6.40
N TYR A 271 -12.50 -10.87 5.80
CA TYR A 271 -13.39 -9.97 6.52
C TYR A 271 -14.25 -10.70 7.55
N ARG A 272 -14.87 -11.83 7.18
CA ARG A 272 -15.66 -12.66 8.09
C ARG A 272 -14.83 -13.15 9.29
N GLN A 273 -13.61 -13.62 9.04
CA GLN A 273 -12.71 -14.08 10.11
C GLN A 273 -12.20 -12.93 10.98
N TYR A 274 -11.93 -11.76 10.39
CA TYR A 274 -11.57 -10.56 11.12
C TYR A 274 -12.69 -10.14 12.07
N CYS A 275 -13.93 -10.05 11.55
CA CYS A 275 -15.12 -9.74 12.33
C CYS A 275 -15.31 -10.72 13.50
N ALA A 276 -15.20 -12.03 13.24
CA ALA A 276 -15.33 -13.04 14.29
C ALA A 276 -14.26 -12.91 15.39
N LYS A 277 -13.02 -12.54 15.04
CA LYS A 277 -11.97 -12.30 16.04
C LYS A 277 -12.19 -11.01 16.81
N TYR A 278 -12.60 -9.94 16.12
CA TYR A 278 -12.94 -8.67 16.72
C TYR A 278 -14.09 -8.84 17.73
N GLU A 279 -15.20 -9.45 17.31
CA GLU A 279 -16.37 -9.72 18.15
C GLU A 279 -16.01 -10.53 19.39
N LYS A 280 -15.16 -11.55 19.25
CA LYS A 280 -14.71 -12.38 20.37
C LYS A 280 -13.88 -11.58 21.39
N LEU A 281 -13.09 -10.60 20.94
CA LEU A 281 -12.14 -9.86 21.77
C LEU A 281 -12.71 -8.57 22.35
N VAL A 282 -13.49 -7.85 21.56
CA VAL A 282 -14.06 -6.54 21.90
C VAL A 282 -15.48 -6.68 22.45
N GLY A 283 -16.21 -7.73 22.07
CA GLY A 283 -17.60 -7.97 22.50
C GLY A 283 -18.65 -7.20 21.69
N GLU A 284 -18.26 -6.57 20.57
CA GLU A 284 -19.13 -5.77 19.71
C GLU A 284 -19.05 -6.25 18.25
N GLN A 285 -20.16 -6.11 17.51
CA GLN A 285 -20.21 -6.46 16.09
C GLN A 285 -19.39 -5.45 15.28
N PHE A 286 -18.36 -5.93 14.58
CA PHE A 286 -17.59 -5.09 13.66
C PHE A 286 -18.38 -4.78 12.38
N SER A 287 -18.23 -3.57 11.86
CA SER A 287 -18.70 -3.10 10.56
C SER A 287 -17.67 -2.17 9.92
N ILE A 288 -17.82 -1.87 8.63
CA ILE A 288 -16.92 -0.93 7.95
C ILE A 288 -17.01 0.51 8.51
N SER A 289 -18.06 0.82 9.28
CA SER A 289 -18.17 2.12 9.95
C SER A 289 -17.15 2.28 11.07
N ASP A 290 -16.70 1.17 11.67
CA ASP A 290 -15.80 1.15 12.82
C ASP A 290 -14.31 1.36 12.45
N ALA A 291 -13.97 1.27 11.15
CA ALA A 291 -12.66 1.65 10.64
C ALA A 291 -12.70 3.04 10.01
N ASP A 292 -11.81 3.95 10.38
CA ASP A 292 -11.73 5.29 9.77
C ASP A 292 -11.34 5.23 8.30
N TYR A 293 -10.41 4.34 7.96
CA TYR A 293 -9.93 4.14 6.61
C TYR A 293 -9.83 2.65 6.27
N CYS A 294 -10.18 2.31 5.03
CA CYS A 294 -9.99 0.97 4.47
C CYS A 294 -9.00 1.05 3.31
N VAL A 295 -7.89 0.33 3.44
CA VAL A 295 -6.80 0.34 2.46
C VAL A 295 -6.67 -1.05 1.86
N PHE A 296 -6.57 -1.12 0.54
CA PHE A 296 -6.60 -2.36 -0.23
C PHE A 296 -5.37 -2.48 -1.12
N HIS A 297 -4.98 -3.73 -1.41
CA HIS A 297 -4.17 -3.99 -2.60
C HIS A 297 -4.88 -3.40 -3.83
N SER A 298 -4.16 -2.60 -4.61
CA SER A 298 -4.73 -1.73 -5.64
C SER A 298 -4.10 -2.03 -7.01
N PRO A 299 -4.44 -3.18 -7.65
CA PRO A 299 -3.94 -3.47 -9.00
C PRO A 299 -4.53 -2.51 -10.03
N TYR A 300 -5.78 -2.10 -9.81
CA TYR A 300 -6.42 -0.98 -10.48
C TYR A 300 -7.58 -0.45 -9.66
N ASN A 301 -7.88 0.85 -9.79
CA ASN A 301 -8.78 1.53 -8.88
C ASN A 301 -10.23 1.01 -8.93
N LYS A 302 -10.70 0.53 -10.08
CA LYS A 302 -12.03 -0.07 -10.19
C LYS A 302 -12.19 -1.30 -9.28
N LEU A 303 -11.15 -2.14 -9.12
CA LEU A 303 -11.23 -3.28 -8.20
C LEU A 303 -11.34 -2.81 -6.74
N VAL A 304 -10.66 -1.72 -6.37
CA VAL A 304 -10.75 -1.13 -5.03
C VAL A 304 -12.18 -0.66 -4.73
N GLN A 305 -12.84 0.01 -5.69
CA GLN A 305 -14.24 0.41 -5.58
C GLN A 305 -15.16 -0.80 -5.36
N LYS A 306 -14.97 -1.87 -6.16
CA LYS A 306 -15.73 -3.12 -6.01
C LYS A 306 -15.48 -3.80 -4.67
N SER A 307 -14.23 -3.77 -4.18
CA SER A 307 -13.82 -4.40 -2.93
C SER A 307 -14.51 -3.76 -1.74
N PHE A 308 -14.51 -2.44 -1.66
CA PHE A 308 -15.19 -1.73 -0.58
C PHE A 308 -16.71 -1.92 -0.64
N ALA A 309 -17.31 -1.87 -1.83
CA ALA A 309 -18.72 -2.19 -2.03
C ALA A 309 -19.06 -3.62 -1.58
N ARG A 310 -18.14 -4.58 -1.79
CA ARG A 310 -18.31 -5.96 -1.31
C ARG A 310 -18.28 -6.05 0.21
N LEU A 311 -17.44 -5.29 0.91
CA LEU A 311 -17.48 -5.24 2.37
C LEU A 311 -18.82 -4.68 2.88
N TYR A 312 -19.34 -3.63 2.25
CA TYR A 312 -20.65 -3.09 2.59
C TYR A 312 -21.77 -4.11 2.38
N PHE A 313 -21.69 -4.92 1.32
CA PHE A 313 -22.60 -6.05 1.12
C PHE A 313 -22.44 -7.14 2.20
N ASN A 314 -21.22 -7.42 2.68
CA ASN A 314 -21.01 -8.35 3.81
C ASN A 314 -21.66 -7.83 5.10
N ASP A 315 -21.57 -6.52 5.36
CA ASP A 315 -22.25 -5.90 6.50
C ASP A 315 -23.77 -6.02 6.39
N PHE A 316 -24.33 -5.88 5.18
CA PHE A 316 -25.74 -6.16 4.92
C PHE A 316 -26.10 -7.63 5.23
N MET A 317 -25.32 -8.60 4.72
CA MET A 317 -25.55 -10.03 4.97
C MET A 317 -25.41 -10.40 6.46
N ARG A 318 -24.62 -9.63 7.23
CA ARG A 318 -24.45 -9.77 8.68
C ARG A 318 -25.45 -8.97 9.51
N ASN A 319 -26.41 -8.30 8.86
CA ASN A 319 -27.42 -7.45 9.49
C ASN A 319 -26.82 -6.35 10.39
N CYS A 320 -25.68 -5.78 9.98
CA CYS A 320 -25.03 -4.71 10.74
C CYS A 320 -25.92 -3.47 10.87
N SER A 321 -25.85 -2.80 12.02
CA SER A 321 -26.57 -1.55 12.30
C SER A 321 -26.10 -0.37 11.45
N SER A 322 -24.87 -0.46 10.91
CA SER A 322 -24.28 0.50 9.98
C SER A 322 -24.96 0.57 8.62
N VAL A 323 -25.73 -0.47 8.25
CA VAL A 323 -26.48 -0.52 6.98
C VAL A 323 -27.88 0.03 7.21
N ASP A 324 -28.17 1.17 6.60
CA ASP A 324 -29.47 1.84 6.71
C ASP A 324 -30.60 1.07 6.03
N ASN A 325 -31.84 1.46 6.31
CA ASN A 325 -33.04 0.76 5.83
C ASN A 325 -33.20 0.84 4.29
N ASP A 326 -32.82 1.95 3.66
CA ASP A 326 -32.89 2.12 2.21
C ASP A 326 -31.88 1.19 1.51
N ALA A 327 -30.68 1.08 2.05
CA ALA A 327 -29.67 0.12 1.59
C ALA A 327 -30.14 -1.33 1.78
N LYS A 328 -30.78 -1.66 2.92
CA LYS A 328 -31.36 -2.99 3.16
C LYS A 328 -32.42 -3.34 2.12
N GLU A 329 -33.38 -2.45 1.85
CA GLU A 329 -34.41 -2.67 0.84
C GLU A 329 -33.83 -2.90 -0.56
N LYS A 330 -32.81 -2.10 -0.94
CA LYS A 330 -32.16 -2.22 -2.26
C LYS A 330 -31.26 -3.44 -2.41
N LEU A 331 -30.69 -3.95 -1.31
CA LEU A 331 -29.84 -5.15 -1.33
C LEU A 331 -30.63 -6.44 -1.11
N GLN A 332 -31.84 -6.37 -0.55
CA GLN A 332 -32.70 -7.53 -0.28
C GLN A 332 -32.92 -8.46 -1.49
N PRO A 333 -33.09 -7.98 -2.74
CA PRO A 333 -33.22 -8.86 -3.90
C PRO A 333 -32.02 -9.78 -4.12
N PHE A 334 -30.85 -9.42 -3.60
CA PHE A 334 -29.60 -10.17 -3.75
C PHE A 334 -29.27 -11.07 -2.56
N ALA A 335 -30.06 -11.03 -1.49
CA ALA A 335 -29.78 -11.77 -0.24
C ALA A 335 -29.77 -13.30 -0.41
N ASN A 336 -30.51 -13.82 -1.40
CA ASN A 336 -30.63 -15.25 -1.67
C ASN A 336 -29.63 -15.76 -2.73
N LEU A 337 -28.76 -14.90 -3.26
CA LEU A 337 -27.72 -15.34 -4.18
C LEU A 337 -26.74 -16.27 -3.46
N THR A 338 -26.34 -17.34 -4.12
CA THR A 338 -25.19 -18.14 -3.70
C THR A 338 -23.91 -17.29 -3.74
N SER A 339 -22.85 -17.76 -3.09
CA SER A 339 -21.56 -17.07 -3.11
C SER A 339 -21.07 -16.90 -4.56
N GLU A 340 -21.08 -17.98 -5.35
CA GLU A 340 -20.67 -17.98 -6.75
C GLU A 340 -21.49 -17.01 -7.62
N GLU A 341 -22.82 -17.01 -7.48
CA GLU A 341 -23.70 -16.09 -8.21
C GLU A 341 -23.41 -14.63 -7.83
N SER A 342 -23.17 -14.38 -6.54
CA SER A 342 -22.89 -13.03 -6.04
C SER A 342 -21.60 -12.44 -6.61
N TYR A 343 -20.55 -13.24 -6.84
CA TYR A 343 -19.29 -12.77 -7.46
C TYR A 343 -19.46 -12.42 -8.95
N GLN A 344 -20.47 -12.99 -9.61
CA GLN A 344 -20.70 -12.79 -11.04
C GLN A 344 -21.81 -11.77 -11.33
N SER A 345 -22.59 -11.38 -10.31
CA SER A 345 -23.71 -10.47 -10.45
C SER A 345 -23.27 -9.02 -10.63
N ARG A 346 -23.40 -8.52 -11.87
CA ARG A 346 -23.14 -7.11 -12.20
C ARG A 346 -24.15 -6.16 -11.56
N ASP A 347 -25.37 -6.62 -11.33
CA ASP A 347 -26.42 -5.78 -10.72
C ASP A 347 -26.17 -5.60 -9.22
N LEU A 348 -25.74 -6.66 -8.53
CA LEU A 348 -25.25 -6.54 -7.16
C LEU A 348 -24.05 -5.60 -7.09
N GLU A 349 -23.06 -5.79 -7.98
CA GLU A 349 -21.86 -4.95 -8.02
C GLU A 349 -22.19 -3.46 -8.17
N LYS A 350 -23.11 -3.12 -9.08
CA LYS A 350 -23.56 -1.73 -9.31
C LYS A 350 -24.36 -1.20 -8.12
N GLY A 351 -25.31 -1.98 -7.61
CA GLY A 351 -26.15 -1.61 -6.47
C GLY A 351 -25.30 -1.31 -5.23
N SER A 352 -24.39 -2.23 -4.87
CA SER A 352 -23.48 -2.05 -3.74
C SER A 352 -22.54 -0.86 -3.92
N GLN A 353 -22.01 -0.61 -5.13
CA GLN A 353 -21.16 0.57 -5.38
C GLN A 353 -21.92 1.89 -5.20
N GLN A 354 -23.17 1.96 -5.68
CA GLN A 354 -23.99 3.16 -5.53
C GLN A 354 -24.30 3.46 -4.06
N LEU A 355 -24.65 2.43 -3.29
CA LEU A 355 -24.95 2.55 -1.86
C LEU A 355 -23.71 2.89 -1.03
N ALA A 356 -22.59 2.23 -1.31
CA ALA A 356 -21.34 2.44 -0.57
C ALA A 356 -20.60 3.73 -0.98
N LYS A 357 -21.05 4.45 -2.00
CA LYS A 357 -20.31 5.58 -2.61
C LYS A 357 -19.91 6.66 -1.60
N HIS A 358 -20.84 7.11 -0.77
CA HIS A 358 -20.56 8.14 0.24
C HIS A 358 -19.46 7.69 1.21
N LEU A 359 -19.54 6.44 1.69
CA LEU A 359 -18.53 5.87 2.59
C LEU A 359 -17.19 5.63 1.87
N TYR A 360 -17.21 5.23 0.60
CA TYR A 360 -16.01 5.08 -0.21
C TYR A 360 -15.26 6.41 -0.34
N ASP A 361 -15.98 7.49 -0.64
CA ASP A 361 -15.41 8.84 -0.83
C ASP A 361 -14.71 9.34 0.47
N ILE A 362 -15.15 8.88 1.64
CA ILE A 362 -14.55 9.24 2.94
C ILE A 362 -13.42 8.28 3.34
N LYS A 363 -13.69 6.97 3.32
CA LYS A 363 -12.85 5.93 3.95
C LYS A 363 -11.81 5.33 3.02
N VAL A 364 -12.00 5.43 1.69
CA VAL A 364 -11.15 4.73 0.70
C VAL A 364 -10.53 5.68 -0.30
N GLN A 365 -11.27 6.66 -0.83
CA GLN A 365 -10.76 7.60 -1.84
C GLN A 365 -9.40 8.24 -1.46
N PRO A 366 -9.13 8.62 -0.19
CA PRO A 366 -7.82 9.15 0.21
C PRO A 366 -6.64 8.19 0.00
N SER A 367 -6.89 6.88 -0.10
CA SER A 367 -5.86 5.86 -0.36
C SER A 367 -5.52 5.70 -1.85
N THR A 368 -6.20 6.41 -2.74
CA THR A 368 -6.15 6.09 -4.19
C THR A 368 -5.17 6.92 -5.00
N LEU A 369 -4.56 7.95 -4.42
CA LEU A 369 -3.69 8.91 -5.14
C LEU A 369 -2.54 8.20 -5.87
N LEU A 370 -1.66 7.53 -5.13
CA LEU A 370 -0.48 6.89 -5.70
C LEU A 370 -0.84 5.72 -6.62
N PRO A 371 -1.73 4.77 -6.25
CA PRO A 371 -2.13 3.69 -7.16
C PRO A 371 -2.71 4.17 -8.49
N LYS A 372 -3.46 5.29 -8.51
CA LYS A 372 -4.03 5.86 -9.74
C LYS A 372 -2.99 6.50 -10.67
N GLN A 373 -1.92 7.03 -10.11
CA GLN A 373 -0.89 7.77 -10.84
C GLN A 373 0.32 6.90 -11.22
N ILE A 374 0.52 5.78 -10.52
CA ILE A 374 1.68 4.90 -10.72
C ILE A 374 1.28 3.57 -11.38
N GLY A 375 0.05 3.09 -11.13
CA GLY A 375 -0.40 1.77 -11.57
C GLY A 375 -0.20 0.68 -10.51
N ASN A 376 -0.18 -0.58 -10.93
CA ASN A 376 -0.02 -1.71 -10.03
C ASN A 376 1.44 -1.86 -9.60
N MET A 377 1.70 -1.76 -8.30
CA MET A 377 3.03 -1.90 -7.71
C MET A 377 3.22 -3.25 -7.00
N TYR A 378 2.39 -4.25 -7.34
CA TYR A 378 2.35 -5.58 -6.70
C TYR A 378 2.47 -5.51 -5.17
N THR A 379 3.58 -5.99 -4.58
CA THR A 379 3.77 -6.04 -3.13
C THR A 379 3.76 -4.67 -2.47
N ALA A 380 4.20 -3.62 -3.16
CA ALA A 380 4.19 -2.26 -2.66
C ALA A 380 2.81 -1.57 -2.80
N SER A 381 1.86 -2.15 -3.57
CA SER A 381 0.59 -1.48 -3.90
C SER A 381 -0.28 -1.14 -2.68
N LEU A 382 -0.39 -2.07 -1.71
CA LEU A 382 -1.13 -1.81 -0.46
C LEU A 382 -0.47 -0.67 0.34
N TYR A 383 0.86 -0.66 0.41
CA TYR A 383 1.61 0.32 1.19
C TYR A 383 1.67 1.68 0.51
N ALA A 384 1.63 1.74 -0.82
CA ALA A 384 1.47 2.98 -1.57
C ALA A 384 0.07 3.58 -1.35
N ALA A 385 -0.95 2.72 -1.22
CA ALA A 385 -2.28 3.17 -0.84
C ALA A 385 -2.31 3.71 0.61
N LEU A 386 -1.60 3.08 1.55
CA LEU A 386 -1.39 3.61 2.90
C LEU A 386 -0.66 4.96 2.90
N ALA A 387 0.43 5.08 2.13
CA ALA A 387 1.18 6.32 1.97
C ALA A 387 0.28 7.45 1.41
N SER A 388 -0.64 7.12 0.51
CA SER A 388 -1.64 8.07 0.00
C SER A 388 -2.57 8.58 1.09
N VAL A 389 -3.03 7.71 2.01
CA VAL A 389 -3.84 8.13 3.16
C VAL A 389 -3.04 9.08 4.04
N ILE A 390 -1.81 8.70 4.42
CA ILE A 390 -0.94 9.53 5.27
C ILE A 390 -0.72 10.90 4.63
N TYR A 391 -0.39 10.94 3.34
CA TYR A 391 -0.20 12.19 2.60
C TYR A 391 -1.46 13.06 2.61
N ASN A 392 -2.61 12.49 2.24
CA ASN A 392 -3.87 13.23 2.11
C ASN A 392 -4.50 13.63 3.45
N LYS A 393 -4.22 12.88 4.53
CA LYS A 393 -4.90 13.01 5.83
C LYS A 393 -3.95 13.36 6.99
N HIS A 394 -2.68 13.69 6.71
CA HIS A 394 -1.69 14.04 7.74
C HIS A 394 -2.21 15.06 8.77
N ALA A 395 -2.93 16.10 8.32
CA ALA A 395 -3.45 17.13 9.22
C ALA A 395 -4.49 16.59 10.23
N SER A 396 -5.35 15.65 9.81
CA SER A 396 -6.31 14.99 10.71
C SER A 396 -5.65 13.93 11.58
N LEU A 397 -4.70 13.17 11.02
CA LEU A 397 -3.99 12.11 11.76
C LEU A 397 -3.09 12.66 12.87
N VAL A 398 -2.55 13.88 12.72
CA VAL A 398 -1.71 14.53 13.75
C VAL A 398 -2.53 15.29 14.79
N ARG A 399 -3.72 15.80 14.44
CA ARG A 399 -4.53 16.65 15.34
C ARG A 399 -5.39 15.86 16.32
N PHE A 400 -5.80 14.66 15.95
CA PHE A 400 -6.47 13.76 16.86
C PHE A 400 -5.41 12.88 17.51
N TRP A 401 -5.18 13.04 18.81
CA TRP A 401 -4.51 12.05 19.67
C TRP A 401 -5.38 10.76 19.80
N PHE A 402 -6.06 10.38 18.73
CA PHE A 402 -6.97 9.26 18.64
C PHE A 402 -6.43 8.31 17.59
N TYR A 403 -6.36 7.04 17.98
CA TYR A 403 -6.07 5.90 17.12
C TYR A 403 -7.00 5.96 15.90
N ALA A 404 -6.45 6.16 14.70
CA ALA A 404 -7.18 5.95 13.47
C ALA A 404 -7.05 4.47 13.08
N SER A 405 -8.15 3.73 13.07
CA SER A 405 -8.12 2.30 12.71
C SER A 405 -8.05 2.15 11.20
N ILE A 406 -7.00 1.50 10.71
CA ILE A 406 -6.80 1.19 9.30
C ILE A 406 -7.07 -0.30 9.08
N LEU A 407 -8.16 -0.61 8.39
CA LEU A 407 -8.44 -1.99 8.00
C LEU A 407 -7.57 -2.35 6.79
N TYR A 408 -6.55 -3.17 7.02
CA TYR A 408 -5.70 -3.76 5.98
C TYR A 408 -6.36 -5.00 5.40
N LEU A 409 -6.82 -4.91 4.15
CA LEU A 409 -7.38 -6.06 3.46
C LEU A 409 -6.44 -6.47 2.33
N TYR A 410 -5.71 -7.55 2.64
CA TYR A 410 -4.93 -8.27 1.66
C TYR A 410 -5.63 -9.59 1.35
N ALA A 411 -6.14 -9.72 0.13
CA ALA A 411 -6.84 -10.89 -0.35
C ALA A 411 -6.04 -11.47 -1.52
N PHE A 412 -5.33 -12.56 -1.28
CA PHE A 412 -4.64 -13.28 -2.34
C PHE A 412 -4.58 -14.77 -2.02
N VAL A 413 -4.67 -15.58 -3.06
CA VAL A 413 -4.90 -17.02 -2.98
C VAL A 413 -3.75 -17.69 -3.73
N SER A 414 -2.98 -18.56 -3.07
CA SER A 414 -1.80 -19.17 -3.69
C SER A 414 -1.30 -20.44 -3.01
N HIS A 415 -0.45 -21.11 -3.78
CA HIS A 415 -0.01 -22.49 -3.71
C HIS A 415 0.80 -22.90 -2.46
N VAL A 416 0.56 -24.12 -1.98
CA VAL A 416 1.54 -24.96 -1.26
C VAL A 416 1.66 -26.26 -2.06
N HIS A 417 2.87 -26.62 -2.47
CA HIS A 417 3.15 -27.83 -3.24
C HIS A 417 2.86 -29.07 -2.36
N SER A 418 1.95 -29.95 -2.80
CA SER A 418 1.98 -31.35 -2.40
C SER A 418 2.96 -32.04 -3.34
N LEU A 419 4.08 -32.52 -2.79
CA LEU A 419 4.90 -33.54 -3.44
C LEU A 419 4.09 -34.82 -3.68
#